data_AF-A0A1S6J1C3-F1
#
_entry.id   AF-A0A1S6J1C3-F1
#
_cell.length_a   1.000
_cell.length_b   1.000
_cell.length_c   1.000
_cell.angle_alpha   90.00
_cell.angle_beta   90.00
_cell.angle_gamma   90.00
#
_symmetry.space_group_name_H-M   'P 1'
#
loop_
_entity.id
_entity.type
_entity.pdbx_description
1 polymer ?
#
loop_
_entity_poly.entity_id
_entity_poly.type
_entity_poly.pdbx_seq_one_letter_code
_entity_poly.pdbx_strand_id
1 'polypeptide(L)'
;LDSFTVDHTRMNAPAVRVAKTMQTPKGDTITVFDLRFTAPNKDILSEKGIHTLEHLYAGFMRNHLNSDSVEIIDISPMGCRTGF
;
A
#
# COMPACT_ATOMS: atom_id res chain seq x y z
N LEU A 1 -7.53 14.18 -2.29
CA LEU A 1 -6.07 13.96 -2.10
C LEU A 1 -5.93 13.36 -0.71
N ASP A 2 -6.49 12.15 -0.53
CA ASP A 2 -6.98 11.70 0.78
C ASP A 2 -5.86 11.09 1.64
N SER A 3 -4.72 10.80 1.00
CA SER A 3 -3.49 10.44 1.72
C SER A 3 -2.91 11.58 2.56
N PHE A 4 -3.29 12.84 2.32
CA PHE A 4 -2.72 14.01 3.02
C PHE A 4 -3.57 14.49 4.20
N THR A 5 -4.74 13.90 4.40
CA THR A 5 -5.66 14.28 5.49
C THR A 5 -5.51 13.41 6.74
N VAL A 6 -4.63 12.40 6.70
CA VAL A 6 -4.32 11.54 7.85
C VAL A 6 -3.16 12.09 8.69
N ASP A 7 -3.33 12.05 10.01
CA ASP A 7 -2.29 12.46 10.97
C ASP A 7 -1.19 11.39 11.07
N HIS A 8 -0.06 11.66 10.41
CA HIS A 8 1.10 10.77 10.38
C HIS A 8 1.85 10.71 11.72
N THR A 9 1.62 11.63 12.66
CA THR A 9 2.26 11.61 13.98
C THR A 9 1.64 10.56 14.91
N ARG A 10 0.39 10.18 14.64
CA ARG A 10 -0.39 9.20 15.40
C ARG A 10 -0.61 7.88 14.66
N MET A 11 0.00 7.74 13.48
CA MET A 11 -0.14 6.55 12.65
C MET A 11 0.72 5.41 13.21
N ASN A 12 0.05 4.31 13.55
CA ASN A 12 0.73 3.08 13.99
C ASN A 12 1.28 2.32 12.79
N ALA A 13 2.40 1.63 12.99
CA ALA A 13 2.98 0.71 12.03
C ALA A 13 3.57 -0.51 12.78
N PRO A 14 3.53 -1.72 12.20
CA PRO A 14 2.95 -2.06 10.89
C PRO A 14 1.41 -2.05 10.89
N ALA A 15 0.78 -1.58 9.81
CA ALA A 15 -0.68 -1.49 9.70
C ALA A 15 -1.19 -1.49 8.25
N VAL A 16 -2.46 -1.85 8.07
CA VAL A 16 -3.19 -1.78 6.78
C VAL A 16 -4.32 -0.77 6.91
N ARG A 17 -4.48 0.11 5.93
CA ARG A 17 -5.54 1.13 5.92
C ARG A 17 -6.10 1.33 4.50
N VAL A 18 -7.40 1.63 4.38
CA VAL A 18 -7.97 2.12 3.12
C VAL A 18 -7.52 3.56 2.91
N ALA A 19 -6.72 3.79 1.88
CA ALA A 19 -6.22 5.11 1.50
C ALA A 19 -7.24 5.88 0.66
N LYS A 20 -7.87 5.19 -0.28
CA LYS A 20 -8.85 5.77 -1.21
C LYS A 20 -9.77 4.67 -1.74
N THR A 21 -11.03 5.01 -1.97
CA THR A 21 -11.96 4.19 -2.74
C THR A 21 -12.45 5.01 -3.93
N MET A 22 -12.54 4.41 -5.10
CA MET A 22 -13.04 5.06 -6.32
C MET A 22 -13.90 4.08 -7.13
N GLN A 23 -14.82 4.63 -7.92
CA GLN A 23 -15.67 3.86 -8.84
C GLN A 23 -15.20 4.08 -10.28
N THR A 24 -15.15 3.02 -11.08
CA THR A 24 -14.99 3.15 -12.53
C THR A 24 -16.26 3.76 -13.13
N PRO A 25 -16.21 4.32 -14.37
CA PRO A 25 -17.41 4.81 -15.04
C PRO A 25 -18.51 3.76 -15.24
N LYS A 26 -18.16 2.47 -15.16
CA LYS A 26 -19.09 1.34 -15.29
C LYS A 26 -19.54 0.75 -13.94
N GLY A 27 -19.06 1.29 -12.82
CA GLY A 27 -19.51 0.94 -11.48
C GLY A 27 -18.61 -0.01 -10.69
N ASP A 28 -17.48 -0.43 -11.23
CA ASP A 28 -16.52 -1.30 -10.52
C ASP A 28 -15.80 -0.52 -9.42
N THR A 29 -15.49 -1.19 -8.31
CA THR A 29 -14.79 -0.56 -7.18
C THR A 29 -13.29 -0.79 -7.24
N ILE A 30 -12.53 0.30 -7.17
CA ILE A 30 -11.08 0.28 -7.00
C ILE A 30 -10.76 0.82 -5.61
N THR A 31 -10.06 0.03 -4.80
CA THR A 31 -9.59 0.42 -3.48
C THR A 31 -8.07 0.49 -3.48
N VAL A 32 -7.54 1.62 -3.04
CA VAL A 32 -6.12 1.83 -2.79
C VAL A 32 -5.88 1.61 -1.30
N PHE A 33 -4.99 0.68 -0.97
CA PHE A 33 -4.57 0.41 0.40
C PHE A 33 -3.23 1.06 0.69
N ASP A 34 -3.07 1.51 1.93
CA ASP A 34 -1.82 1.97 2.53
C ASP A 34 -1.30 0.82 3.39
N LEU A 35 -0.25 0.15 2.90
CA LEU A 35 0.43 -0.94 3.60
C LEU A 35 1.63 -0.33 4.32
N ARG A 36 1.44 0.08 5.57
CA ARG A 36 2.46 0.77 6.36
C ARG A 36 3.37 -0.23 7.06
N PHE A 37 4.66 -0.20 6.75
CA PHE A 37 5.67 -1.08 7.33
C PHE A 37 6.37 -0.42 8.52
N THR A 38 6.76 0.86 8.38
CA THR A 38 7.48 1.60 9.43
C THR A 38 6.72 2.83 9.89
N ALA A 39 6.97 3.26 11.14
CA ALA A 39 6.32 4.42 11.71
C ALA A 39 6.80 5.71 11.01
N PRO A 40 5.88 6.58 10.54
CA PRO A 40 6.24 7.80 9.84
C PRO A 40 7.19 8.69 10.67
N ASN A 41 8.20 9.26 10.01
CA ASN A 41 9.20 10.15 10.61
C ASN A 41 10.03 9.52 11.76
N LYS A 42 9.99 8.19 11.92
CA LYS A 42 10.79 7.47 12.94
C LYS A 42 11.73 6.44 12.33
N ASP A 43 11.32 5.77 11.26
CA ASP A 43 12.11 4.73 10.62
C ASP A 43 11.80 4.61 9.11
N ILE A 44 12.75 4.09 8.34
CA ILE A 44 12.68 3.98 6.87
C ILE A 44 13.23 2.64 6.38
N LEU A 45 12.60 2.10 5.35
CA LEU A 45 13.12 0.94 4.62
C LEU A 45 14.35 1.35 3.78
N SER A 46 15.36 0.48 3.74
CA SER A 46 16.51 0.69 2.85
C SER A 46 16.08 0.65 1.38
N GLU A 47 16.73 1.45 0.54
CA GLU A 47 16.43 1.51 -0.91
C GLU A 47 16.59 0.16 -1.61
N LYS A 48 17.68 -0.55 -1.33
CA LYS A 48 17.91 -1.89 -1.92
C LYS A 48 16.89 -2.91 -1.43
N GLY A 49 16.55 -2.84 -0.14
CA GLY A 49 15.57 -3.74 0.47
C GLY A 49 14.16 -3.52 -0.06
N ILE A 50 13.72 -2.26 -0.18
CA ILE A 50 12.36 -1.96 -0.66
C ILE A 50 12.18 -2.32 -2.14
N HIS A 51 13.19 -2.07 -2.98
CA HIS A 51 13.14 -2.47 -4.40
C HIS A 51 13.18 -4.00 -4.54
N THR A 52 14.00 -4.70 -3.75
CA THR A 52 13.99 -6.17 -3.75
C THR A 52 12.64 -6.73 -3.29
N LEU A 53 12.06 -6.11 -2.27
CA LEU A 53 10.75 -6.49 -1.77
C LEU A 53 9.67 -6.23 -2.82
N GLU A 54 9.68 -5.11 -3.54
CA GLU A 54 8.74 -4.80 -4.64
C GLU A 54 8.59 -5.95 -5.64
N HIS A 55 9.72 -6.49 -6.14
CA HIS A 55 9.72 -7.63 -7.09
C HIS A 55 9.08 -8.88 -6.51
N LEU A 56 9.33 -9.18 -5.24
CA LEU A 56 8.78 -10.37 -4.57
C LEU A 56 7.31 -10.17 -4.16
N TYR A 57 6.99 -8.97 -3.69
CA TYR A 57 5.75 -8.68 -2.99
C TYR A 57 4.56 -8.72 -3.95
N ALA A 58 4.74 -8.20 -5.16
CA ALA A 58 3.72 -8.25 -6.20
C ALA A 58 3.31 -9.69 -6.58
N GLY A 59 4.27 -10.62 -6.63
CA GLY A 59 4.00 -12.03 -6.92
C GLY A 59 3.30 -12.73 -5.75
N PHE A 60 3.84 -12.58 -4.54
CA PHE A 60 3.26 -13.23 -3.35
C PHE A 60 1.87 -12.71 -3.02
N MET A 61 1.63 -11.40 -3.13
CA MET A 61 0.33 -10.82 -2.82
C MET A 61 -0.74 -11.29 -3.80
N ARG A 62 -0.43 -11.36 -5.11
CA ARG A 62 -1.35 -11.94 -6.09
C ARG A 62 -1.69 -13.40 -5.77
N ASN A 63 -0.71 -14.21 -5.39
CA ASN A 63 -0.94 -15.61 -5.06
C ASN A 63 -1.84 -15.83 -3.83
N HIS A 64 -1.87 -14.88 -2.88
CA HIS A 64 -2.61 -15.05 -1.62
C HIS A 64 -3.90 -14.22 -1.55
N LEU A 65 -4.04 -13.16 -2.35
CA LEU A 65 -5.17 -12.23 -2.26
C LEU A 65 -6.01 -12.15 -3.52
N ASN A 66 -5.49 -12.53 -4.69
CA ASN A 66 -6.35 -12.60 -5.87
C ASN A 66 -7.38 -13.72 -5.68
N SER A 67 -8.62 -13.42 -6.04
CA SER A 67 -9.75 -14.34 -6.01
C SER A 67 -10.77 -13.92 -7.07
N ASP A 68 -11.86 -14.67 -7.22
CA ASP A 68 -12.96 -14.31 -8.14
C ASP A 68 -13.58 -12.93 -7.83
N SER A 69 -13.34 -12.39 -6.64
CA SER A 69 -13.89 -11.10 -6.18
C SER A 69 -12.86 -9.98 -6.04
N VAL A 70 -11.57 -10.29 -6.16
CA VAL A 70 -10.48 -9.34 -5.90
C VAL A 70 -9.36 -9.55 -6.90
N GLU A 71 -8.97 -8.49 -7.59
CA GLU A 71 -7.83 -8.47 -8.49
C GLU A 71 -6.86 -7.35 -8.11
N ILE A 72 -5.60 -7.70 -7.83
CA ILE A 72 -4.55 -6.72 -7.57
C ILE A 72 -4.06 -6.11 -8.89
N ILE A 73 -4.28 -4.80 -9.02
CA ILE A 73 -3.79 -3.99 -10.14
C ILE A 73 -2.28 -3.74 -10.01
N ASP A 74 -1.85 -3.15 -8.89
CA ASP A 74 -0.46 -2.72 -8.68
C ASP A 74 -0.07 -2.72 -7.19
N ILE A 75 1.23 -2.90 -6.91
CA ILE A 75 1.84 -2.74 -5.59
C ILE A 75 3.18 -2.01 -5.82
N SER A 76 3.22 -0.73 -5.48
CA SER A 76 4.38 0.14 -5.69
C SER A 76 4.88 0.72 -4.36
N PRO A 77 6.19 0.97 -4.20
CA PRO A 77 6.73 1.54 -2.97
C PRO A 77 6.37 3.01 -2.81
N MET A 78 6.09 3.43 -1.56
CA MET A 78 5.95 4.84 -1.25
C MET A 78 7.30 5.55 -1.33
N GLY A 79 7.34 6.75 -1.93
CA GLY A 79 8.57 7.55 -2.06
C GLY A 79 9.21 7.94 -0.71
N CYS A 80 8.43 7.99 0.38
CA CYS A 80 8.96 8.20 1.74
C CYS A 80 9.59 6.95 2.36
N ARG A 81 9.53 5.79 1.68
CA ARG A 81 10.10 4.49 2.08
C ARG A 81 9.59 3.96 3.42
N THR A 82 8.33 4.22 3.75
CA THR A 82 7.69 3.71 5.00
C THR A 82 6.66 2.61 4.75
N GLY A 83 6.41 2.26 3.49
CA GLY A 83 5.40 1.29 3.09
C GLY A 83 5.24 1.19 1.58
N PHE A 84 4.15 0.55 1.17
CA PHE A 84 3.69 0.40 -0.22
C PHE A 84 2.28 0.98 -0.34
#